data_AF-A0A2E1WGP0-F1
#
_entry.id   AF-A0A2E1WGP0-F1
#
_cell.length_a   1.000
_cell.length_b   1.000
_cell.length_c   1.000
_cell.angle_alpha   90.00
_cell.angle_beta   90.00
_cell.angle_gamma   90.00
#
_symmetry.space_group_name_H-M   'P 1'
#
loop_
_entity.id
_entity.type
_entity.pdbx_description
1 polymer ?
#
loop_
_entity_poly.entity_id
_entity_poly.type
_entity_poly.pdbx_seq_one_letter_code
_entity_poly.pdbx_strand_id
1 'polypeptide(L)'
;MTGQVLRNNFDLNDKYTLLDGKIVLSGIQALVRLLLDQHRSDLIAGLNTATLVSGYRGSPVGVLDINLIKNRRILDEHNVKFIPGVNEDLGATLIYGSQMANMVSKLRYDGVLGMWYGKAPGVDRSGDIFRHANYLGVGQNGGV
;
A
#
# COMPACT_ATOMS: atom_id res chain seq x y z
N MET A 1 -2.99 28.27 25.47
CA MET A 1 -2.84 29.01 24.20
C MET A 1 -1.54 28.60 23.54
N THR A 2 -1.58 27.68 22.59
CA THR A 2 -0.50 27.47 21.62
C THR A 2 -1.16 27.06 20.32
N GLY A 3 -1.78 28.04 19.67
CA GLY A 3 -2.15 27.93 18.26
C GLY A 3 -0.85 27.78 17.48
N GLN A 4 -0.45 26.54 17.22
CA GLN A 4 0.68 26.28 16.34
C GLN A 4 0.30 26.83 14.96
N VAL A 5 1.00 27.89 14.56
CA VAL A 5 0.84 28.56 13.27
C VAL A 5 1.03 27.51 12.19
N LEU A 6 -0.02 27.20 11.44
CA LEU A 6 0.10 26.42 10.22
C LEU A 6 1.10 27.14 9.32
N ARG A 7 2.08 26.45 8.75
CA ARG A 7 3.06 27.05 7.83
C ARG A 7 2.30 27.90 6.79
N ASN A 8 2.63 29.18 6.68
CA ASN A 8 2.00 30.12 5.73
C ASN A 8 2.23 29.74 4.25
N ASN A 9 3.05 28.73 3.98
CA ASN A 9 3.29 28.18 2.65
C ASN A 9 2.87 26.71 2.63
N PHE A 10 1.57 26.46 2.49
CA PHE A 10 0.95 25.14 2.48
C PHE A 10 0.73 24.68 1.03
N ASP A 11 1.27 23.53 0.66
CA ASP A 11 0.99 22.86 -0.62
C ASP A 11 0.06 21.66 -0.39
N LEU A 12 -0.93 21.46 -1.27
CA LEU A 12 -1.80 20.28 -1.23
C LEU A 12 -1.04 18.95 -1.35
N ASN A 13 0.16 18.97 -1.91
CA ASN A 13 1.06 17.83 -2.02
C ASN A 13 1.79 17.50 -0.71
N ASP A 14 1.85 18.42 0.26
CA ASP A 14 2.52 18.21 1.55
C ASP A 14 1.98 16.97 2.27
N LYS A 15 0.72 16.67 2.05
CA LYS A 15 0.07 15.47 2.58
C LYS A 15 0.77 14.17 2.15
N TYR A 16 1.51 14.16 1.04
CA TYR A 16 2.33 13.04 0.56
C TYR A 16 3.84 13.26 0.71
N THR A 17 4.32 14.49 0.64
CA THR A 17 5.76 14.82 0.59
C THR A 17 6.35 15.27 1.92
N LEU A 18 5.57 15.90 2.79
CA LEU A 18 6.08 16.47 4.04
C LEU A 18 6.46 15.35 5.02
N LEU A 19 7.72 15.33 5.46
CA LEU A 19 8.27 14.29 6.34
C LEU A 19 8.07 14.56 7.83
N ASP A 20 7.94 15.83 8.22
CA ASP A 20 7.75 16.24 9.61
C ASP A 20 6.77 17.42 9.71
N GLY A 21 6.01 17.47 10.80
CA GLY A 21 5.01 18.51 11.07
C GLY A 21 3.57 18.01 10.95
N LYS A 22 2.66 18.91 10.56
CA LYS A 22 1.22 18.64 10.52
C LYS A 22 0.69 18.65 9.09
N ILE A 23 -0.09 17.62 8.75
CA ILE A 23 -0.82 17.48 7.50
C ILE A 23 -2.28 17.15 7.79
N VAL A 24 -3.16 17.49 6.84
CA VAL A 24 -4.58 17.11 6.88
C VAL A 24 -4.82 16.09 5.78
N LEU A 25 -5.40 14.95 6.14
CA LEU A 25 -5.65 13.81 5.26
C LEU A 25 -7.06 13.27 5.49
N SER A 26 -7.74 12.86 4.42
CA SER A 26 -8.86 11.92 4.55
C SER A 26 -8.33 10.50 4.80
N GLY A 27 -9.19 9.59 5.27
CA GLY A 27 -8.79 8.19 5.48
C GLY A 27 -8.21 7.52 4.23
N ILE A 28 -8.77 7.80 3.04
CA ILE A 28 -8.24 7.29 1.77
C ILE A 28 -6.87 7.88 1.44
N GLN A 29 -6.67 9.18 1.69
CA GLN A 29 -5.37 9.80 1.49
C GLN A 29 -4.33 9.26 2.48
N ALA A 30 -4.75 8.94 3.72
CA ALA A 30 -3.89 8.30 4.70
C ALA A 30 -3.44 6.90 4.25
N LEU A 31 -4.33 6.10 3.64
CA LEU A 31 -3.97 4.81 3.06
C LEU A 31 -2.95 4.94 1.92
N VAL A 32 -3.09 5.93 1.04
CA VAL A 32 -2.09 6.19 -0.01
C VAL A 32 -0.77 6.66 0.61
N ARG A 33 -0.82 7.54 1.61
CA ARG A 33 0.36 8.07 2.29
C ARG A 33 1.13 6.97 3.02
N LEU A 34 0.43 6.02 3.66
CA LEU A 34 1.02 4.89 4.38
C LEU A 34 2.00 4.11 3.50
N LEU A 35 1.68 3.93 2.21
CA LEU A 35 2.55 3.21 1.26
C LEU A 35 3.88 3.94 1.03
N LEU A 36 3.84 5.26 0.98
CA LEU A 36 5.04 6.10 0.83
C LEU A 36 5.88 6.09 2.11
N ASP A 37 5.22 6.19 3.26
CA ASP A 37 5.89 6.22 4.56
C ASP A 37 6.49 4.86 4.92
N GLN A 38 5.85 3.75 4.56
CA GLN A 38 6.46 2.43 4.72
C GLN A 38 7.75 2.32 3.90
N HIS A 39 7.74 2.71 2.62
CA HIS A 39 8.95 2.68 1.81
C HIS A 39 10.06 3.59 2.38
N ARG A 40 9.70 4.78 2.89
CA ARG A 40 10.67 5.66 3.58
C ARG A 40 11.26 4.99 4.81
N SER A 41 10.43 4.33 5.61
CA SER A 41 10.86 3.58 6.79
C SER A 41 11.85 2.47 6.41
N ASP A 42 11.54 1.72 5.35
CA ASP A 42 12.40 0.64 4.86
C ASP A 42 13.74 1.16 4.36
N LEU A 43 13.76 2.28 3.61
CA LEU A 43 15.00 2.92 3.17
C LEU A 43 15.86 3.40 4.35
N ILE A 44 15.25 3.93 5.40
CA ILE A 44 15.96 4.32 6.64
C ILE A 44 16.56 3.09 7.33
N ALA A 45 15.89 1.93 7.26
CA ALA A 45 16.40 0.66 7.73
C ALA A 45 17.44 0.01 6.78
N GLY A 46 17.75 0.64 5.65
CA GLY A 46 18.71 0.15 4.66
C GLY A 46 18.17 -0.94 3.74
N LEU A 47 16.84 -1.09 3.64
CA LEU A 47 16.17 -2.07 2.80
C LEU A 47 15.67 -1.43 1.50
N ASN A 48 15.91 -2.08 0.36
CA ASN A 48 15.33 -1.75 -0.93
C ASN A 48 14.08 -2.61 -1.18
N THR A 49 12.98 -2.24 -0.53
CA THR A 49 11.68 -2.91 -0.68
C THR A 49 10.85 -2.33 -1.82
N ALA A 50 9.84 -3.09 -2.24
CA ALA A 50 8.76 -2.60 -3.09
C ALA A 50 7.41 -2.87 -2.44
N THR A 51 6.38 -2.19 -2.91
CA THR A 51 5.00 -2.39 -2.42
C THR A 51 4.09 -2.74 -3.58
N LEU A 52 3.28 -3.78 -3.43
CA LEU A 52 2.27 -4.19 -4.38
C LEU A 52 0.88 -3.95 -3.79
N VAL A 53 0.06 -3.18 -4.50
CA VAL A 53 -1.32 -2.90 -4.10
C VAL A 53 -2.27 -3.52 -5.09
N SER A 54 -3.27 -4.24 -4.60
CA SER A 54 -4.33 -4.80 -5.43
C SER A 54 -5.63 -4.94 -4.66
N GLY A 55 -6.73 -5.01 -5.39
CA GLY A 55 -8.04 -5.07 -4.76
C GLY A 55 -9.16 -4.71 -5.71
N TYR A 56 -10.37 -4.74 -5.18
CA TYR A 56 -11.59 -4.46 -5.93
C TYR A 56 -12.41 -3.36 -5.27
N ARG A 57 -13.03 -2.54 -6.11
CA ARG A 57 -13.70 -1.32 -5.66
C ARG A 57 -14.98 -1.66 -4.90
N GLY A 58 -15.20 -0.96 -3.78
CA GLY A 58 -16.43 -1.04 -3.03
C GLY A 58 -16.44 -0.06 -1.87
N SER A 59 -17.60 0.46 -1.50
CA SER A 59 -17.74 1.27 -0.28
C SER A 59 -17.22 0.47 0.94
N PRO A 60 -16.46 1.09 1.86
CA PRO A 60 -16.10 2.52 1.95
C PRO A 60 -14.82 2.92 1.17
N VAL A 61 -14.08 1.96 0.61
CA VAL A 61 -12.78 2.16 -0.06
C VAL A 61 -12.87 2.35 -1.58
N GLY A 62 -14.07 2.61 -2.11
CA GLY A 62 -14.34 2.61 -3.56
C GLY A 62 -13.63 3.70 -4.37
N VAL A 63 -13.01 4.67 -3.70
CA VAL A 63 -12.21 5.74 -4.32
C VAL A 63 -10.71 5.55 -4.09
N LEU A 64 -10.27 4.47 -3.42
CA LEU A 64 -8.85 4.23 -3.18
C LEU A 64 -8.09 4.04 -4.50
N ASP A 65 -8.63 3.26 -5.42
CA ASP A 65 -8.07 3.02 -6.75
C ASP A 65 -7.89 4.32 -7.56
N ILE A 66 -8.89 5.20 -7.54
CA ILE A 66 -8.79 6.52 -8.18
C ILE A 66 -7.62 7.31 -7.57
N ASN A 67 -7.46 7.28 -6.25
CA ASN A 67 -6.37 7.98 -5.59
C ASN A 67 -5.01 7.34 -5.89
N LEU A 68 -4.91 6.02 -5.98
CA LEU A 68 -3.69 5.33 -6.39
C LEU A 68 -3.31 5.69 -7.83
N ILE A 69 -4.27 5.68 -8.75
CA ILE A 69 -4.05 6.08 -10.15
C ILE A 69 -3.64 7.56 -10.24
N LYS A 70 -4.34 8.45 -9.52
CA LYS A 70 -4.05 9.89 -9.51
C LYS A 70 -2.64 10.20 -8.99
N ASN A 71 -2.17 9.44 -8.01
CA ASN A 71 -0.87 9.64 -7.37
C ASN A 71 0.20 8.67 -7.91
N ARG A 72 -0.03 8.05 -9.07
CA ARG A 72 0.88 7.04 -9.64
C ARG A 72 2.33 7.51 -9.75
N ARG A 73 2.58 8.76 -10.13
CA ARG A 73 3.96 9.28 -10.28
C ARG A 73 4.77 9.18 -8.98
N ILE A 74 4.22 9.70 -7.88
CA ILE A 74 4.90 9.65 -6.57
C ILE A 74 4.94 8.23 -5.99
N LEU A 75 3.97 7.39 -6.33
CA LEU A 75 3.97 5.97 -5.95
C LEU A 75 5.08 5.20 -6.69
N ASP A 76 5.23 5.41 -8.00
CA ASP A 76 6.28 4.80 -8.81
C ASP A 76 7.68 5.23 -8.33
N GLU A 77 7.86 6.48 -7.87
CA GLU A 77 9.09 6.98 -7.23
C GLU A 77 9.45 6.25 -5.92
N HIS A 78 8.45 5.66 -5.24
CA HIS A 78 8.58 4.93 -3.99
C HIS A 78 8.45 3.39 -4.17
N ASN A 79 8.70 2.87 -5.38
CA ASN A 79 8.55 1.45 -5.71
C ASN A 79 7.15 0.86 -5.39
N VAL A 80 6.11 1.69 -5.38
CA VAL A 80 4.74 1.26 -5.11
C VAL A 80 4.01 1.01 -6.41
N LYS A 81 3.64 -0.24 -6.66
CA LYS A 81 2.89 -0.66 -7.85
C LYS A 81 1.44 -0.97 -7.52
N PHE A 82 0.51 -0.28 -8.17
CA PHE A 82 -0.90 -0.64 -8.15
C PHE A 82 -1.27 -1.49 -9.36
N ILE A 83 -1.91 -2.64 -9.11
CA ILE A 83 -2.53 -3.49 -10.14
C ILE A 83 -4.00 -3.70 -9.73
N PRO A 84 -4.97 -3.15 -10.49
CA PRO A 84 -6.37 -3.32 -10.16
C PRO A 84 -6.77 -4.80 -10.27
N GLY A 85 -7.48 -5.31 -9.27
CA GLY A 85 -8.08 -6.65 -9.32
C GLY A 85 -9.31 -6.65 -10.22
N VAL A 86 -9.59 -7.78 -10.87
CA VAL A 86 -10.87 -8.01 -11.57
C VAL A 86 -11.98 -8.32 -10.56
N ASN A 87 -11.62 -8.88 -9.42
CA ASN A 87 -12.45 -9.08 -8.23
C ASN A 87 -11.54 -9.14 -6.99
N GLU A 88 -12.16 -9.25 -5.81
CA GLU A 88 -11.46 -9.35 -4.52
C GLU A 88 -10.46 -10.51 -4.46
N ASP A 89 -10.88 -11.69 -4.94
CA ASP A 89 -10.13 -12.94 -4.83
C ASP A 89 -8.86 -12.91 -5.69
N LEU A 90 -8.96 -12.39 -6.91
CA LEU A 90 -7.81 -12.21 -7.80
C LEU A 90 -6.86 -11.13 -7.27
N GLY A 91 -7.41 -10.07 -6.66
CA GLY A 91 -6.60 -9.09 -5.94
C GLY A 91 -5.83 -9.74 -4.77
N ALA A 92 -6.51 -10.58 -3.98
CA ALA A 92 -5.89 -11.28 -2.85
C ALA A 92 -4.84 -12.27 -3.32
N THR A 93 -5.11 -13.01 -4.39
CA THR A 93 -4.19 -13.97 -5.01
C THR A 93 -2.92 -13.29 -5.48
N LEU A 94 -3.04 -12.09 -6.06
CA LEU A 94 -1.89 -11.31 -6.52
C LEU A 94 -1.00 -10.87 -5.35
N ILE A 95 -1.61 -10.43 -4.24
CA ILE A 95 -0.88 -10.09 -3.01
C ILE A 95 -0.22 -11.31 -2.39
N TYR A 96 -0.96 -12.41 -2.23
CA TYR A 96 -0.43 -13.68 -1.74
C TYR A 96 0.75 -14.18 -2.60
N GLY A 97 0.64 -14.13 -3.93
CA GLY A 97 1.71 -14.49 -4.86
C GLY A 97 2.97 -13.66 -4.70
N SER A 98 2.84 -12.36 -4.39
CA SER A 98 3.99 -11.46 -4.17
C SER A 98 4.85 -11.86 -2.98
N GLN A 99 4.25 -12.50 -1.97
CA GLN A 99 4.96 -12.97 -0.78
C GLN A 99 5.82 -14.21 -1.07
N MET A 100 5.53 -14.89 -2.17
CA MET A 100 6.26 -16.07 -2.64
C MET A 100 7.35 -15.75 -3.66
N ALA A 101 7.57 -14.47 -3.99
CA ALA A 101 8.50 -14.07 -5.04
C ALA A 101 9.93 -14.66 -4.86
N ASN A 102 10.37 -14.77 -3.61
CA ASN A 102 11.70 -15.28 -3.24
C ASN A 102 11.91 -16.76 -3.57
N MET A 103 10.81 -17.52 -3.75
CA MET A 103 10.86 -18.95 -4.05
C MET A 103 10.96 -19.24 -5.55
N VAL A 104 10.66 -18.26 -6.41
CA VAL A 104 10.45 -18.50 -7.85
C VAL A 104 11.56 -17.88 -8.70
N SER A 105 12.23 -16.81 -8.25
CA SER A 105 13.26 -16.13 -9.05
C SER A 105 14.23 -15.29 -8.23
N LYS A 106 15.30 -14.83 -8.88
CA LYS A 106 16.19 -13.82 -8.30
C LYS A 106 15.44 -12.50 -8.17
N LEU A 107 15.35 -11.99 -6.95
CA LEU A 107 14.58 -10.81 -6.63
C LEU A 107 15.29 -9.53 -7.04
N ARG A 108 14.51 -8.55 -7.45
CA ARG A 108 14.97 -7.16 -7.65
C ARG A 108 14.98 -6.35 -6.33
N TYR A 109 14.19 -6.77 -5.35
CA TYR A 109 13.93 -6.07 -4.09
C TYR A 109 14.18 -7.00 -2.90
N ASP A 110 14.52 -6.44 -1.75
CA ASP A 110 14.81 -7.21 -0.52
C ASP A 110 13.55 -7.82 0.10
N GLY A 111 12.38 -7.31 -0.26
CA GLY A 111 11.06 -7.79 0.16
C GLY A 111 9.94 -7.03 -0.54
N VAL A 112 8.72 -7.55 -0.42
CA VAL A 112 7.51 -6.95 -0.99
C VAL A 112 6.45 -6.80 0.09
N LEU A 113 6.04 -5.55 0.35
CA LEU A 113 4.84 -5.26 1.10
C LEU A 113 3.61 -5.44 0.18
N GLY A 114 2.64 -6.21 0.62
CA GLY A 114 1.33 -6.32 0.00
C GLY A 114 0.34 -5.36 0.65
N MET A 115 -0.53 -4.75 -0.15
CA MET A 115 -1.76 -4.13 0.35
C MET A 115 -2.94 -4.67 -0.44
N TRP A 116 -3.85 -5.33 0.25
CA TRP A 116 -5.11 -5.78 -0.32
C TRP A 116 -6.27 -4.88 0.14
N TYR A 117 -7.21 -4.58 -0.76
CA TYR A 117 -8.48 -3.96 -0.37
C TYR A 117 -9.69 -4.60 -1.05
N GLY A 118 -10.80 -4.67 -0.32
CA GLY A 118 -12.05 -5.24 -0.79
C GLY A 118 -13.18 -4.91 0.18
N LYS A 119 -14.38 -5.42 -0.09
CA LYS A 119 -15.57 -5.20 0.76
C LYS A 119 -16.26 -6.50 1.14
N ALA A 120 -16.99 -6.47 2.26
CA ALA A 120 -17.67 -7.57 2.95
C ALA A 120 -17.87 -8.88 2.14
N PRO A 121 -18.76 -8.99 1.12
CA PRO A 121 -18.96 -10.26 0.43
C PRO A 121 -17.71 -10.81 -0.28
N GLY A 122 -16.85 -9.92 -0.77
CA GLY A 122 -15.59 -10.30 -1.39
C GLY A 122 -14.53 -10.72 -0.38
N VAL A 123 -14.55 -10.15 0.84
CA VAL A 123 -13.73 -10.62 1.96
C VAL A 123 -14.10 -12.06 2.31
N ASP A 124 -15.39 -12.34 2.45
CA ASP A 124 -15.89 -13.67 2.79
C ASP A 124 -15.49 -14.70 1.73
N ARG A 125 -15.63 -14.35 0.44
CA ARG A 125 -15.26 -15.21 -0.69
C ARG A 125 -13.74 -15.42 -0.82
N SER A 126 -12.93 -14.43 -0.45
CA SER A 126 -11.47 -14.51 -0.43
C SER A 126 -10.91 -15.29 0.78
N GLY A 127 -11.77 -15.80 1.67
CA GLY A 127 -11.34 -16.45 2.92
C GLY A 127 -10.39 -17.63 2.74
N ASP A 128 -10.52 -18.40 1.65
CA ASP A 128 -9.59 -19.50 1.37
C ASP A 128 -8.17 -19.00 1.06
N ILE A 129 -8.04 -17.90 0.32
CA ILE A 129 -6.75 -17.29 0.01
C ILE A 129 -6.11 -16.75 1.28
N PHE A 130 -6.90 -16.09 2.15
CA PHE A 130 -6.39 -15.60 3.43
C PHE A 130 -5.90 -16.73 4.33
N ARG A 131 -6.61 -17.87 4.35
CA ARG A 131 -6.17 -19.06 5.08
C ARG A 131 -4.81 -19.57 4.58
N HIS A 132 -4.66 -19.72 3.27
CA HIS A 132 -3.41 -20.20 2.67
C HIS A 132 -2.26 -19.19 2.86
N ALA A 133 -2.52 -17.89 2.70
CA ALA A 133 -1.55 -16.84 2.92
C ALA A 133 -1.08 -16.80 4.39
N ASN A 134 -2.00 -16.95 5.35
CA ASN A 134 -1.65 -17.02 6.77
C ASN A 134 -0.78 -18.25 7.08
N TYR A 135 -1.11 -19.41 6.49
CA TYR A 135 -0.36 -20.65 6.69
C TYR A 135 1.06 -20.57 6.13
N LEU A 136 1.25 -19.97 4.95
CA LEU A 136 2.55 -19.88 4.30
C LEU A 136 3.40 -18.70 4.79
N GLY A 137 2.76 -17.68 5.36
CA GLY A 137 3.42 -16.49 5.88
C GLY A 137 3.90 -15.54 4.78
N VAL A 138 4.76 -14.62 5.19
CA VAL A 138 5.34 -13.57 4.35
C VAL A 138 6.85 -13.74 4.22
N GLY A 139 7.44 -13.16 3.18
CA GLY A 139 8.90 -13.12 3.03
C GLY A 139 9.57 -12.37 4.20
N GLN A 140 10.87 -12.60 4.41
CA GLN A 140 11.61 -12.05 5.56
C GLN A 140 11.46 -10.52 5.72
N ASN A 141 11.55 -9.77 4.61
CA ASN A 141 11.34 -8.31 4.59
C ASN A 141 10.03 -7.95 3.85
N GLY A 142 9.10 -8.92 3.75
CA GLY A 142 7.76 -8.71 3.20
C GLY A 142 6.74 -8.44 4.30
N GLY A 143 5.48 -8.36 3.90
CA GLY A 143 4.36 -8.11 4.80
C GLY A 143 3.07 -7.95 4.03
N VAL A 144 1.92 -8.02 4.72
CA VAL A 144 0.58 -7.72 4.17
C VAL A 144 -0.23 -6.96 5.20
#